data_AF-A0A9D4D723-F1
#
_entry.id   AF-A0A9D4D723-F1
#
_cell.length_a   1.000
_cell.length_b   1.000
_cell.length_c   1.000
_cell.angle_alpha   90.00
_cell.angle_beta   90.00
_cell.angle_gamma   90.00
#
_symmetry.space_group_name_H-M   'P 1'
#
loop_
_entity.id
_entity.type
_entity.pdbx_description
1 polymer ?
#
loop_
_entity_poly.entity_id
_entity_poly.type
_entity_poly.pdbx_seq_one_letter_code
_entity_poly.pdbx_strand_id
1 'polypeptide(L)'
;MDAKQVLICILVLALIEVRAISAWTTPWTTVMNRGRPETTGAPPDKRAGCRERAVCSKYEHDQIRLRLMHGTNCTSFCHCATLATHVDGTVTYYWVRQNCAPGTKFDSSIGVCNHAGAFVCEDGWLTPPA
;
A
#
# COMPACT_ATOMS: atom_id res chain seq x y z
N MET A 1 53.66 -21.39 19.63
CA MET A 1 53.14 -20.02 19.54
C MET A 1 54.18 -19.11 20.14
N ASP A 2 54.77 -18.25 19.31
CA ASP A 2 56.01 -17.53 19.59
C ASP A 2 55.73 -16.29 20.44
N ALA A 3 56.48 -16.08 21.53
CA ALA A 3 56.24 -15.02 22.52
C ALA A 3 56.30 -13.60 21.92
N LYS A 4 56.91 -13.44 20.73
CA LYS A 4 56.96 -12.18 20.00
C LYS A 4 55.61 -11.75 19.40
N GLN A 5 54.70 -12.70 19.14
CA GLN A 5 53.40 -12.42 18.51
C GLN A 5 52.34 -11.89 19.49
N VAL A 6 52.47 -12.20 20.79
CA VAL A 6 51.54 -11.73 21.82
C VAL A 6 51.76 -10.24 22.15
N LEU A 7 53.01 -9.78 22.08
CA LEU A 7 53.36 -8.39 22.40
C LEU A 7 52.81 -7.39 21.37
N ILE A 8 52.70 -7.80 20.10
CA ILE A 8 52.13 -6.97 19.01
C ILE A 8 50.62 -6.77 19.22
N CYS A 9 49.89 -7.80 19.68
CA CYS A 9 48.46 -7.67 19.96
C CYS A 9 48.17 -6.71 21.13
N ILE A 10 49.00 -6.72 22.17
CA ILE A 10 48.81 -5.83 23.34
C ILE A 10 49.07 -4.36 22.97
N LEU A 11 50.07 -4.09 22.13
CA LEU A 11 50.38 -2.73 21.66
C LEU A 11 49.30 -2.14 20.74
N VAL A 12 48.65 -2.96 19.92
CA VAL A 12 47.56 -2.49 19.03
C VAL A 12 46.28 -2.19 19.81
N LEU A 13 46.00 -2.93 20.89
CA LEU A 13 44.84 -2.68 21.76
C LEU A 13 44.99 -1.41 22.61
N ALA A 14 46.21 -1.01 22.96
CA ALA A 14 46.44 0.18 23.81
C ALA A 14 46.34 1.54 23.06
N LEU A 15 46.34 1.55 21.72
CA LEU A 15 46.29 2.79 20.92
C LEU A 15 44.88 3.21 20.48
N ILE A 16 43.85 2.39 20.72
CA ILE A 16 42.48 2.65 20.24
C ILE A 16 41.63 3.46 21.27
N GLU A 17 42.08 3.60 22.51
CA GLU A 17 41.27 4.11 23.63
C GLU A 17 41.30 5.64 23.86
N VAL A 18 41.72 6.49 22.90
CA VAL A 18 41.80 7.96 23.15
C VAL A 18 40.88 8.82 22.26
N ARG A 19 40.00 8.26 21.45
CA ARG A 19 39.09 9.10 20.65
C ARG A 19 37.65 8.58 20.60
N ALA A 20 36.90 8.79 21.68
CA ALA A 20 35.47 9.07 21.60
C ALA A 20 34.86 9.36 22.98
N ILE A 21 35.25 10.47 23.61
CA ILE A 21 34.42 11.05 24.68
C ILE A 21 34.17 12.51 24.31
N SER A 22 33.16 12.73 23.48
CA SER A 22 32.39 13.98 23.53
C SER A 22 30.96 13.66 23.17
N ALA A 23 30.10 13.74 24.19
CA ALA A 23 28.66 14.05 24.18
C ALA A 23 27.80 13.29 23.15
N TRP A 24 26.67 12.67 23.46
CA TRP A 24 25.51 13.22 24.12
C TRP A 24 24.69 12.06 24.68
N THR A 25 24.43 12.11 25.98
CA THR A 25 23.40 11.33 26.65
C THR A 25 22.02 11.72 26.12
N THR A 26 21.27 10.78 25.56
CA THR A 26 19.81 10.86 25.53
C THR A 26 19.23 9.65 26.27
N PRO A 27 18.35 9.86 27.27
CA PRO A 27 17.84 8.79 28.10
C PRO A 27 16.83 7.93 27.33
N TRP A 28 17.04 6.62 27.41
CA TRP A 28 16.06 5.60 27.06
C TRP A 28 14.95 5.63 28.09
N THR A 29 13.80 6.16 27.70
CA THR A 29 12.54 5.81 28.36
C THR A 29 11.45 5.76 27.32
N THR A 30 10.72 4.65 27.38
CA THR A 30 9.29 4.57 27.07
C THR A 30 8.92 4.12 25.65
N VAL A 31 8.74 2.79 25.61
CA VAL A 31 7.53 2.11 25.10
C VAL A 31 7.40 1.91 23.60
N MET A 32 7.34 0.62 23.27
CA MET A 32 6.69 0.06 22.11
C MET A 32 5.39 0.79 21.77
N ASN A 33 5.42 1.61 20.73
CA ASN A 33 4.23 2.04 20.00
C ASN A 33 4.61 2.23 18.53
N ARG A 34 4.84 1.13 17.81
CA ARG A 34 4.52 1.07 16.38
C ARG A 34 3.01 0.89 16.23
N GLY A 35 2.26 1.80 16.83
CA GLY A 35 0.88 2.05 16.48
C GLY A 35 0.90 2.86 15.19
N ARG A 36 0.36 2.24 14.14
CA ARG A 36 -0.43 2.85 13.06
C ARG A 36 -0.27 4.37 12.92
N PRO A 37 0.23 4.90 11.78
CA PRO A 37 -0.04 6.29 11.46
C PRO A 37 -1.55 6.45 11.33
N GLU A 38 -2.16 7.00 12.37
CA GLU A 38 -3.50 7.53 12.34
C GLU A 38 -3.41 8.81 11.52
N THR A 39 -3.57 8.67 10.21
CA THR A 39 -3.91 9.81 9.36
C THR A 39 -5.28 10.29 9.79
N THR A 40 -5.26 11.28 10.68
CA THR A 40 -6.00 12.55 10.60
C THR A 40 -6.94 12.61 9.41
N GLY A 41 -8.20 12.95 9.67
CA GLY A 41 -9.28 13.14 8.70
C GLY A 41 -8.86 13.83 7.39
N ALA A 42 -8.32 13.04 6.47
CA ALA A 42 -8.05 13.43 5.11
C ALA A 42 -9.33 13.16 4.31
N PRO A 43 -9.83 14.12 3.53
CA PRO A 43 -10.88 13.84 2.55
C PRO A 43 -10.41 12.69 1.65
N PRO A 44 -11.33 11.83 1.16
CA PRO A 44 -10.96 10.70 0.31
C PRO A 44 -10.05 11.19 -0.81
N ASP A 45 -8.82 10.66 -0.82
CA ASP A 45 -7.77 11.06 -1.74
C ASP A 45 -8.28 10.91 -3.18
N LYS A 46 -8.49 12.06 -3.84
CA LYS A 46 -8.92 12.17 -5.24
C LYS A 46 -7.92 11.55 -6.24
N ARG A 47 -6.80 10.98 -5.78
CA ARG A 47 -5.76 10.31 -6.59
C ARG A 47 -5.68 8.80 -6.38
N ALA A 48 -6.61 8.19 -5.64
CA ALA A 48 -6.66 6.75 -5.50
C ALA A 48 -7.27 6.08 -6.77
N GLY A 49 -6.50 6.06 -7.86
CA GLY A 49 -6.64 5.00 -8.86
C GLY A 49 -6.50 3.63 -8.17
N CYS A 50 -6.89 2.52 -8.82
CA CYS A 50 -6.55 1.20 -8.29
C CYS A 50 -5.04 1.16 -8.13
N ARG A 51 -4.52 1.44 -6.93
CA ARG A 51 -3.08 1.49 -6.69
C ARG A 51 -2.54 0.23 -7.32
N GLU A 52 -1.56 0.35 -8.21
CA GLU A 52 -1.15 -0.74 -9.11
C GLU A 52 -0.65 -2.00 -8.37
N ARG A 53 -0.56 -1.96 -7.03
CA ARG A 53 -0.41 -3.12 -6.13
C ARG A 53 -1.16 -2.95 -4.81
N ALA A 54 -2.35 -2.34 -4.81
CA ALA A 54 -3.18 -2.37 -3.61
C ALA A 54 -3.68 -3.81 -3.41
N VAL A 55 -3.17 -4.44 -2.36
CA VAL A 55 -3.66 -5.72 -1.87
C VAL A 55 -5.11 -5.52 -1.44
N CYS A 56 -5.99 -6.43 -1.84
CA CYS A 56 -7.32 -6.56 -1.27
C CYS A 56 -7.38 -7.75 -0.34
N SER A 57 -8.31 -7.69 0.60
CA SER A 57 -8.64 -8.77 1.52
C SER A 57 -9.53 -9.81 0.82
N LYS A 58 -9.57 -11.02 1.39
CA LYS A 58 -10.53 -12.06 0.98
C LYS A 58 -11.98 -11.57 1.05
N TYR A 59 -12.33 -10.79 2.07
CA TYR A 59 -13.66 -10.19 2.19
C TYR A 59 -13.98 -9.26 1.02
N GLU A 60 -13.04 -8.39 0.64
CA GLU A 60 -13.21 -7.52 -0.52
C GLU A 60 -13.35 -8.32 -1.81
N HIS A 61 -12.60 -9.41 -1.98
CA HIS A 61 -12.75 -10.31 -3.12
C HIS A 61 -14.15 -10.96 -3.19
N ASP A 62 -14.66 -11.40 -2.04
CA ASP A 62 -15.88 -12.19 -1.97
C ASP A 62 -17.15 -11.33 -1.99
N GLN A 63 -17.15 -10.15 -1.36
CA GLN A 63 -18.35 -9.34 -1.13
C GLN A 63 -18.40 -8.06 -1.96
N ILE A 64 -17.26 -7.41 -2.18
CA ILE A 64 -17.21 -6.13 -2.90
C ILE A 64 -16.93 -6.41 -4.38
N ARG A 65 -15.89 -7.19 -4.66
CA ARG A 65 -15.32 -7.59 -5.96
C ARG A 65 -14.89 -6.42 -6.85
N LEU A 66 -15.72 -5.40 -6.97
CA LEU A 66 -15.59 -4.27 -7.87
C LEU A 66 -15.65 -2.95 -7.10
N ARG A 67 -14.80 -1.98 -7.47
CA ARG A 67 -14.85 -0.61 -6.95
C ARG A 67 -14.80 0.38 -8.09
N LEU A 68 -15.58 1.44 -7.99
CA LEU A 68 -15.56 2.52 -8.96
C LEU A 68 -14.30 3.38 -8.78
N MET A 69 -13.68 3.75 -9.90
CA MET A 69 -12.48 4.57 -9.93
C MET A 69 -12.84 6.03 -10.09
N HIS A 70 -12.70 6.78 -9.00
CA HIS A 70 -12.91 8.22 -8.97
C HIS A 70 -11.89 8.93 -9.88
N GLY A 71 -12.28 10.05 -10.47
CA GLY A 71 -11.41 10.82 -11.37
C GLY A 71 -11.20 10.23 -12.78
N THR A 72 -11.75 9.05 -13.08
CA THR A 72 -11.70 8.46 -14.44
C THR A 72 -12.95 8.69 -15.28
N ASN A 73 -13.89 9.51 -14.80
CA ASN A 73 -15.22 9.67 -15.40
C ASN A 73 -15.94 8.32 -15.61
N CYS A 74 -15.77 7.40 -14.66
CA CYS A 74 -16.30 6.04 -14.70
C CYS A 74 -15.86 5.23 -15.93
N THR A 75 -14.82 5.64 -16.66
CA THR A 75 -14.28 4.85 -17.79
C THR A 75 -13.44 3.66 -17.33
N SER A 76 -13.17 3.58 -16.03
CA SER A 76 -12.38 2.49 -15.44
C SER A 76 -12.89 2.15 -14.05
N PHE A 77 -12.62 0.93 -13.63
CA PHE A 77 -12.98 0.41 -12.31
C PHE A 77 -11.87 -0.51 -11.79
N CYS A 78 -11.94 -0.84 -10.50
CA CYS A 78 -11.04 -1.79 -9.87
C CYS A 78 -11.74 -3.12 -9.68
N HIS A 79 -11.10 -4.20 -10.08
CA HIS A 79 -11.51 -5.57 -9.81
C HIS A 79 -10.53 -6.22 -8.84
N CYS A 80 -11.01 -6.71 -7.71
CA CYS A 80 -10.19 -7.48 -6.78
C CYS A 80 -10.08 -8.91 -7.32
N ALA A 81 -8.89 -9.27 -7.80
CA ALA A 81 -8.59 -10.57 -8.37
C ALA A 81 -7.63 -11.36 -7.47
N THR A 82 -7.63 -12.68 -7.62
CA THR A 82 -6.61 -13.56 -7.03
C THR A 82 -5.27 -13.34 -7.74
N LEU A 83 -4.22 -13.02 -6.98
CA LEU A 83 -2.87 -12.85 -7.50
C LEU A 83 -2.13 -14.20 -7.54
N ALA A 84 -2.07 -14.89 -6.41
CA ALA A 84 -1.33 -16.13 -6.27
C ALA A 84 -1.90 -16.97 -5.12
N THR A 85 -1.74 -18.29 -5.25
CA THR A 85 -1.93 -19.24 -4.14
C THR A 85 -0.55 -19.69 -3.69
N HIS A 86 -0.27 -19.52 -2.41
CA HIS A 86 0.99 -19.92 -1.78
C HIS A 86 0.96 -21.42 -1.46
N VAL A 87 2.15 -21.99 -1.20
CA VAL A 87 2.31 -23.42 -0.87
C VAL A 87 1.62 -23.81 0.44
N ASP A 88 1.36 -22.85 1.32
CA ASP A 88 0.61 -23.03 2.56
C ASP A 88 -0.92 -23.03 2.35
N GLY A 89 -1.39 -22.86 1.11
CA GLY A 89 -2.80 -22.77 0.74
C GLY A 89 -3.40 -21.38 0.92
N THR A 90 -2.61 -20.37 1.32
CA THR A 90 -3.11 -18.99 1.43
C THR A 90 -3.19 -18.32 0.06
N VAL A 91 -4.27 -17.58 -0.19
CA VAL A 91 -4.49 -16.86 -1.44
C VAL A 91 -4.29 -15.36 -1.21
N THR A 92 -3.44 -14.74 -2.02
CA THR A 92 -3.30 -13.28 -2.05
C THR A 92 -4.21 -12.67 -3.10
N TYR A 93 -4.79 -11.52 -2.79
CA TYR A 93 -5.69 -10.79 -3.68
C TYR A 93 -5.18 -9.37 -3.92
N TYR A 94 -5.49 -8.81 -5.08
CA TYR A 94 -5.05 -7.47 -5.48
C TYR A 94 -6.07 -6.76 -6.35
N TRP A 95 -6.10 -5.43 -6.24
CA TRP A 95 -6.93 -4.57 -7.09
C TRP A 95 -6.28 -4.37 -8.46
N VAL A 96 -6.97 -4.80 -9.50
CA VAL A 96 -6.61 -4.63 -10.90
C VAL A 96 -7.47 -3.54 -11.52
N ARG A 97 -6.84 -2.58 -12.19
CA ARG A 97 -7.58 -1.63 -13.03
C ARG A 97 -8.14 -2.34 -14.27
N GLN A 98 -9.42 -2.17 -14.47
CA GLN A 98 -10.14 -2.59 -15.67
C GLN A 98 -10.70 -1.36 -16.36
N ASN A 99 -10.59 -1.34 -17.69
CA ASN A 99 -11.13 -0.26 -18.52
C ASN A 99 -12.44 -0.73 -19.14
N CYS A 100 -13.42 0.15 -19.16
CA CYS A 100 -14.62 -0.07 -19.94
C CYS A 100 -14.33 0.13 -21.43
N ALA A 101 -15.13 -0.53 -22.28
CA ALA A 101 -15.06 -0.35 -23.73
C ALA A 101 -15.40 1.11 -24.11
N PRO A 102 -14.89 1.63 -25.23
CA PRO A 102 -15.26 2.96 -25.72
C PRO A 102 -16.79 3.12 -25.82
N GLY A 103 -17.32 4.26 -25.35
CA GLY A 103 -18.77 4.52 -25.32
C GLY A 103 -19.53 3.86 -24.16
N THR A 104 -18.82 3.15 -23.27
CA THR A 104 -19.39 2.57 -22.04
C THR A 104 -18.72 3.16 -20.81
N LYS A 105 -19.43 3.13 -19.68
CA LYS A 105 -18.97 3.60 -18.37
C LYS A 105 -19.35 2.57 -17.30
N PHE A 106 -18.55 2.46 -16.25
CA PHE A 106 -18.77 1.50 -15.17
C PHE A 106 -19.95 1.95 -14.30
N ASP A 107 -20.90 1.05 -14.15
CA ASP A 107 -22.06 1.19 -13.29
C ASP A 107 -21.91 0.30 -12.07
N SER A 108 -21.65 0.93 -10.91
CA SER A 108 -21.47 0.24 -9.64
C SER A 108 -22.78 -0.35 -9.09
N SER A 109 -23.95 0.09 -9.56
CA SER A 109 -25.24 -0.43 -9.11
C SER A 109 -25.54 -1.83 -9.67
N ILE A 110 -25.09 -2.08 -10.90
CA ILE A 110 -25.24 -3.38 -11.58
C ILE A 110 -23.90 -4.14 -11.74
N GLY A 111 -22.79 -3.51 -11.38
CA GLY A 111 -21.45 -4.11 -11.40
C GLY A 111 -20.89 -4.38 -12.80
N VAL A 112 -21.31 -3.63 -13.82
CA VAL A 112 -20.85 -3.83 -15.21
C VAL A 112 -20.64 -2.50 -15.95
N CYS A 113 -19.89 -2.53 -17.05
CA CYS A 113 -19.80 -1.39 -17.97
C CYS A 113 -21.09 -1.29 -18.79
N ASN A 114 -21.80 -0.16 -18.65
CA ASN A 114 -23.08 0.11 -19.30
C ASN A 114 -22.95 1.30 -20.27
N HIS A 115 -23.93 1.48 -21.15
CA HIS A 115 -23.90 2.55 -22.17
C HIS A 115 -23.86 3.94 -21.53
N ALA A 116 -22.89 4.75 -21.94
CA ALA A 116 -22.65 6.06 -21.34
C ALA A 116 -23.80 7.06 -21.48
N GLY A 117 -24.73 6.85 -22.43
CA GLY A 117 -25.90 7.71 -22.61
C GLY A 117 -27.00 7.49 -21.56
N ALA A 118 -26.94 6.41 -20.78
CA ALA A 118 -27.97 6.10 -19.79
C ALA A 118 -27.74 6.79 -18.44
N PHE A 119 -26.57 7.38 -18.20
CA PHE A 119 -26.18 7.97 -16.91
C PHE A 119 -25.01 8.94 -17.04
N VAL A 120 -24.98 9.92 -16.13
CA VAL A 120 -23.86 10.83 -15.97
C VAL A 120 -22.96 10.29 -14.86
N CYS A 121 -21.64 10.36 -15.07
CA CYS A 121 -20.68 10.04 -14.03
C CYS A 121 -20.17 11.35 -13.43
N GLU A 122 -20.64 11.68 -12.23
CA GLU A 122 -20.21 12.86 -11.48
C GLU A 122 -19.32 12.41 -10.33
N ASP A 123 -18.04 12.77 -10.38
CA ASP A 123 -17.07 12.48 -9.32
C ASP A 123 -16.99 11.00 -8.88
N GLY A 124 -17.32 10.04 -9.77
CA GLY A 124 -17.37 8.63 -9.40
C GLY A 124 -18.69 8.21 -8.73
N TRP A 125 -19.78 8.90 -9.06
CA TRP A 125 -21.14 8.46 -8.77
C TRP A 125 -21.95 8.47 -10.07
N LEU A 126 -22.86 7.51 -10.21
CA LEU A 126 -23.79 7.51 -11.33
C LEU A 126 -25.05 8.28 -10.96
N THR A 127 -25.32 9.33 -11.74
CA THR A 127 -26.55 10.12 -11.66
C THR A 127 -27.38 9.91 -12.92
N PRO A 128 -28.72 9.91 -12.81
CA PRO A 128 -29.58 9.90 -13.99
C PRO A 128 -29.27 11.10 -14.90
N PRO A 129 -29.36 10.96 -16.23
CA PRO A 129 -29.23 12.10 -17.13
C PRO A 129 -30.37 13.10 -16.89
N ALA A 130 -30.05 14.39 -16.93
CA ALA A 130 -31.00 15.50 -16.82
C ALA A 130 -31.85 15.68 -18.09
#